data_AF-A0A523ELD7-F1
#
_entry.id   AF-A0A523ELD7-F1
#
_cell.length_a   1.000
_cell.length_b   1.000
_cell.length_c   1.000
_cell.angle_alpha   90.00
_cell.angle_beta   90.00
_cell.angle_gamma   90.00
#
_symmetry.space_group_name_H-M   'P 1'
#
loop_
_entity.id
_entity.type
_entity.pdbx_description
1 polymer ?
#
loop_
_entity_poly.entity_id
_entity_poly.type
_entity_poly.pdbx_seq_one_letter_code
_entity_poly.pdbx_strand_id
1 'polypeptide(L)'
;MDGSSFHAFADEAPAWRIWQGDGLAENGMHLIELSRGDVSVTLLNTHLQAEYGELRYTDVRSNQIEQLHTVAQGVQPSTLVLAMGDLNARPDESLYEFVTDFWMDLTEESCRRCDCGTVLNSRRFGR
;
A
#
# COMPACT_ATOMS: atom_id res chain seq x y z
N MET A 1 0.32 -20.34 -11.89
CA MET A 1 0.92 -19.47 -12.92
C MET A 1 1.44 -18.27 -12.17
N ASP A 2 2.68 -17.88 -12.44
CA ASP A 2 3.23 -16.68 -11.82
C ASP A 2 3.08 -15.53 -12.82
N GLY A 3 2.58 -14.40 -12.33
CA GLY A 3 2.16 -13.26 -13.14
C GLY A 3 2.60 -11.95 -12.50
N SER A 4 2.81 -10.92 -13.32
CA SER A 4 3.18 -9.60 -12.84
C SER A 4 2.66 -8.50 -13.74
N SER A 5 1.94 -7.52 -13.17
CA SER A 5 1.33 -6.42 -13.90
C SER A 5 1.31 -5.14 -13.07
N PHE A 6 1.37 -3.98 -13.74
CA PHE A 6 1.23 -2.69 -13.09
C PHE A 6 -0.15 -2.10 -13.39
N HIS A 7 -0.78 -1.54 -12.35
CA HIS A 7 -2.05 -0.85 -12.42
C HIS A 7 -1.85 0.58 -11.91
N ALA A 8 -1.81 1.54 -12.83
CA ALA A 8 -1.77 2.96 -12.48
C ALA A 8 -3.06 3.35 -11.74
N PHE A 9 -2.93 4.20 -10.72
CA PHE A 9 -4.10 4.81 -10.10
C PHE A 9 -4.71 5.85 -11.02
N ALA A 10 -6.04 5.97 -10.98
CA ALA A 10 -6.76 7.04 -11.68
C ALA A 10 -6.57 8.42 -11.02
N ASP A 11 -6.22 8.44 -9.73
CA ASP A 11 -6.04 9.67 -8.96
C ASP A 11 -4.55 9.88 -8.63
N GLU A 12 -4.05 11.06 -9.00
CA GLU A 12 -2.67 11.50 -8.79
C GLU A 12 -2.63 12.98 -8.38
N ALA A 13 -1.54 13.38 -7.73
CA ALA A 13 -1.32 14.80 -7.46
C ALA A 13 -1.14 15.58 -8.78
N PRO A 14 -1.52 16.88 -8.83
CA PRO A 14 -1.45 17.65 -10.07
C PRO A 14 -0.04 17.70 -10.66
N ALA A 15 0.10 17.31 -11.94
CA ALA A 15 1.37 17.22 -12.67
C ALA A 15 2.20 18.53 -12.70
N TRP A 16 1.59 19.70 -12.49
CA TRP A 16 2.32 20.98 -12.42
C TRP A 16 3.18 21.14 -11.15
N ARG A 17 3.12 20.20 -10.21
CA ARG A 17 3.95 20.15 -8.99
C ARG A 17 5.14 19.20 -9.13
N ILE A 18 5.83 19.30 -10.27
CA ILE A 18 7.01 18.48 -10.65
C ILE A 18 8.07 18.40 -9.53
N TRP A 19 8.26 19.48 -8.76
CA TRP A 19 9.23 19.54 -7.66
C TRP A 19 8.88 18.68 -6.44
N GLN A 20 7.68 18.11 -6.37
CA GLN A 20 7.30 17.17 -5.30
C GLN A 20 7.72 15.73 -5.63
N GLY A 21 8.31 15.43 -6.79
CA GLY A 21 8.79 14.08 -7.12
C GLY A 21 7.67 13.10 -7.49
N ASP A 22 6.57 13.07 -6.74
CA ASP A 22 5.43 12.19 -6.99
C ASP A 22 4.61 12.60 -8.23
N GLY A 23 4.65 13.87 -8.64
CA GLY A 23 3.93 14.33 -9.85
C GLY A 23 4.57 13.87 -11.17
N LEU A 24 5.75 13.23 -11.13
CA LEU A 24 6.41 12.63 -12.29
C LEU A 24 6.44 11.09 -12.25
N ALA A 25 6.16 10.50 -11.09
CA ALA A 25 6.10 9.05 -10.93
C ALA A 25 4.64 8.64 -11.10
N GLU A 26 4.35 7.75 -12.06
CA GLU A 26 3.03 7.14 -12.18
C GLU A 26 2.75 6.34 -10.89
N ASN A 27 1.94 6.91 -10.00
CA ASN A 27 1.51 6.21 -8.80
C ASN A 27 0.58 5.06 -9.19
N GLY A 28 0.72 3.92 -8.52
CA GLY A 28 -0.05 2.74 -8.84
C GLY A 28 0.25 1.59 -7.90
N MET A 29 -0.22 0.41 -8.28
CA MET A 29 0.09 -0.82 -7.60
C MET A 29 0.69 -1.83 -8.58
N HIS A 30 1.69 -2.55 -8.09
CA HIS A 30 2.29 -3.68 -8.76
C HIS A 30 1.63 -4.95 -8.23
N LEU A 31 0.94 -5.66 -9.12
CA LEU A 31 0.32 -6.94 -8.85
C LEU A 31 1.35 -8.05 -9.11
N ILE A 32 1.49 -8.96 -8.15
CA ILE A 32 2.34 -10.14 -8.28
C ILE A 32 1.53 -11.35 -7.86
N GLU A 33 1.36 -12.29 -8.78
CA GLU A 33 0.66 -13.54 -8.51
C GLU A 33 1.69 -14.65 -8.32
N LEU A 34 1.59 -15.35 -7.19
CA LEU A 34 2.48 -16.44 -6.82
C LEU A 34 1.66 -17.69 -6.54
N SER A 35 2.13 -18.83 -7.05
CA SER A 35 1.48 -20.12 -6.82
C SER A 35 2.47 -21.21 -6.40
N ARG A 36 2.15 -21.97 -5.35
CA ARG A 36 2.95 -23.12 -4.91
C ARG A 36 2.05 -24.24 -4.40
N GLY A 37 1.89 -25.29 -5.22
CA GLY A 37 0.94 -26.36 -4.93
C GLY A 37 -0.48 -25.82 -4.93
N ASP A 38 -1.24 -26.12 -3.87
CA ASP A 38 -2.63 -25.65 -3.70
C ASP A 38 -2.72 -24.25 -3.06
N VAL A 39 -1.59 -23.58 -2.84
CA VAL A 39 -1.54 -22.23 -2.25
C VAL A 39 -1.32 -21.20 -3.35
N SER A 40 -2.22 -20.23 -3.42
CA SER A 40 -2.12 -19.04 -4.29
C SER A 40 -2.10 -17.78 -3.44
N VAL A 41 -1.21 -16.85 -3.79
CA VAL A 41 -1.09 -15.55 -3.13
C VAL A 41 -1.01 -14.45 -4.19
N THR A 42 -1.78 -13.39 -4.02
CA THR A 42 -1.65 -12.15 -4.79
C THR A 42 -1.05 -11.08 -3.88
N LEU A 43 0.08 -10.52 -4.30
CA LEU A 43 0.70 -9.38 -3.64
C LEU A 43 0.32 -8.10 -4.38
N LEU A 44 -0.13 -7.10 -3.64
CA LEU A 44 -0.42 -5.76 -4.13
C LEU A 44 0.62 -4.82 -3.51
N ASN A 45 1.70 -4.54 -4.23
CA ASN A 45 2.75 -3.64 -3.77
C ASN A 45 2.48 -2.21 -4.26
N THR A 46 2.38 -1.24 -3.37
CA THR A 46 2.05 0.15 -3.74
C THR A 46 2.89 1.16 -2.97
N HIS A 47 2.97 2.37 -3.52
CA HIS A 47 3.46 3.56 -2.84
C HIS A 47 2.40 4.65 -3.05
N LEU A 48 1.63 4.95 -2.01
CA LEU A 48 0.56 5.94 -2.09
C LEU A 48 1.16 7.35 -2.11
N GLN A 49 0.34 8.32 -2.53
CA GLN A 49 0.73 9.73 -2.59
C GLN A 49 1.33 10.21 -1.26
N ALA A 50 2.54 10.76 -1.27
CA ALA A 50 3.15 11.29 -0.06
C ALA A 50 2.55 12.65 0.34
N GLU A 51 2.71 13.00 1.62
CA GLU A 51 2.37 14.32 2.15
C GLU A 51 3.50 15.33 1.92
N TYR A 52 3.18 16.58 1.61
CA TYR A 52 4.16 17.65 1.40
C TYR A 52 3.83 18.90 2.21
N GLY A 53 4.44 19.03 3.38
CA GLY A 53 4.22 20.16 4.28
C GLY A 53 2.78 20.20 4.80
N GLU A 54 2.05 21.27 4.49
CA GLU A 54 0.62 21.39 4.85
C GLU A 54 -0.32 20.65 3.88
N LEU A 55 0.21 20.14 2.76
CA LEU A 55 -0.58 19.43 1.75
C LEU A 55 -0.67 17.96 2.11
N ARG A 56 -1.82 17.59 2.70
CA ARG A 56 -2.08 16.22 3.16
C ARG A 56 -2.51 15.26 2.04
N TYR A 57 -3.05 15.76 0.91
CA TYR A 57 -3.55 14.90 -0.18
C TYR A 57 -4.48 13.76 0.31
N THR A 58 -5.26 14.00 1.37
CA THR A 58 -6.08 12.98 2.01
C THR A 58 -7.06 12.36 1.02
N ASP A 59 -7.75 13.18 0.23
CA ASP A 59 -8.72 12.69 -0.77
C ASP A 59 -8.05 11.81 -1.84
N VAL A 60 -6.86 12.20 -2.32
CA VAL A 60 -6.09 11.40 -3.30
C VAL A 60 -5.71 10.05 -2.70
N ARG A 61 -5.14 10.04 -1.49
CA ARG A 61 -4.76 8.79 -0.82
C ARG A 61 -5.98 7.91 -0.54
N SER A 62 -7.11 8.48 -0.12
CA SER A 62 -8.36 7.74 0.10
C SER A 62 -8.84 7.08 -1.19
N ASN A 63 -8.86 7.79 -2.31
CA ASN A 63 -9.26 7.22 -3.59
C ASN A 63 -8.28 6.14 -4.09
N GLN A 64 -6.98 6.30 -3.83
CA GLN A 64 -5.99 5.27 -4.16
C GLN A 64 -6.20 3.99 -3.32
N ILE A 65 -6.57 4.13 -2.04
CA ILE A 65 -6.95 3.01 -1.17
C ILE A 65 -8.23 2.34 -1.67
N GLU A 66 -9.24 3.09 -2.11
CA GLU A 66 -10.46 2.51 -2.71
C GLU A 66 -10.15 1.70 -3.98
N GLN A 67 -9.22 2.18 -4.81
CA GLN A 67 -8.76 1.43 -5.99
C GLN A 67 -8.01 0.15 -5.58
N LEU A 68 -7.19 0.21 -4.52
CA LEU A 68 -6.55 -0.97 -3.93
C LEU A 68 -7.59 -1.99 -3.41
N HIS A 69 -8.65 -1.53 -2.74
CA HIS A 69 -9.76 -2.38 -2.29
C HIS A 69 -10.47 -3.04 -3.48
N THR A 70 -10.75 -2.27 -4.52
CA THR A 70 -11.42 -2.76 -5.73
C THR A 70 -10.61 -3.87 -6.40
N VAL A 71 -9.29 -3.69 -6.53
CA VAL A 71 -8.41 -4.71 -7.10
C VAL A 71 -8.36 -5.95 -6.22
N ALA A 72 -8.26 -5.79 -4.90
CA ALA A 72 -8.27 -6.90 -3.95
C ALA A 72 -9.55 -7.73 -4.00
N GLN A 73 -10.72 -7.07 -4.12
CA GLN A 73 -12.02 -7.73 -4.26
C GLN A 73 -12.19 -8.46 -5.59
N GLY A 74 -11.47 -8.05 -6.63
CA GLY A 74 -11.45 -8.73 -7.93
C GLY A 74 -10.61 -10.01 -7.96
N VAL A 75 -9.79 -10.26 -6.94
CA VAL A 75 -8.98 -11.49 -6.84
C VAL A 75 -9.89 -12.69 -6.54
N GLN A 76 -9.51 -13.88 -7.05
CA GLN A 76 -10.26 -15.11 -6.83
C GLN A 76 -10.44 -15.40 -5.33
N PRO A 77 -11.65 -15.78 -4.86
CA PRO A 77 -11.92 -15.98 -3.43
C PRO A 77 -11.04 -17.00 -2.70
N SER A 78 -10.40 -17.95 -3.42
CA SER A 78 -9.49 -18.94 -2.85
C SER A 78 -8.04 -18.46 -2.70
N THR A 79 -7.73 -17.26 -3.15
CA THR A 79 -6.37 -16.70 -3.15
C THR A 79 -6.19 -15.76 -1.96
N LEU A 80 -5.09 -15.92 -1.24
CA LEU A 80 -4.70 -14.96 -0.19
C LEU A 80 -4.24 -13.66 -0.85
N VAL A 81 -4.77 -12.52 -0.41
CA VAL A 81 -4.34 -11.19 -0.89
C VAL A 81 -3.53 -10.50 0.20
N LEU A 82 -2.34 -10.02 -0.15
CA LEU A 82 -1.49 -9.22 0.73
C LEU A 82 -1.24 -7.86 0.08
N ALA A 83 -1.66 -6.78 0.76
CA ALA A 83 -1.25 -5.43 0.42
C ALA A 83 0.05 -5.08 1.16
N MET A 84 1.01 -4.47 0.45
CA MET A 84 2.30 -4.10 1.01
C MET A 84 2.87 -2.84 0.33
N GLY A 85 3.91 -2.28 0.94
CA GLY A 85 4.60 -1.09 0.46
C GLY A 85 4.41 0.09 1.41
N ASP A 86 4.47 1.30 0.87
CA ASP A 86 4.37 2.53 1.65
C ASP A 86 3.00 3.18 1.42
N LEU A 87 2.11 3.00 2.39
CA LEU A 87 0.77 3.56 2.33
C LEU A 87 0.73 5.07 2.66
N ASN A 88 1.86 5.65 3.10
CA ASN A 88 1.92 7.02 3.57
C ASN A 88 0.79 7.36 4.55
N ALA A 89 0.35 6.40 5.37
CA ALA A 89 -0.75 6.54 6.33
C ALA A 89 -0.21 6.32 7.74
N ARG A 90 -0.48 7.27 8.64
CA ARG A 90 -0.04 7.21 10.03
C ARG A 90 -1.14 6.63 10.93
N PRO A 91 -0.82 5.87 11.99
CA PRO A 91 -1.84 5.28 12.87
C PRO A 91 -2.80 6.28 13.55
N ASP A 92 -2.42 7.54 13.64
CA ASP A 92 -3.23 8.63 14.20
C ASP A 92 -4.14 9.33 13.17
N GLU A 93 -4.14 8.88 11.92
CA GLU A 93 -4.95 9.43 10.83
C GLU A 93 -6.22 8.61 10.59
N SER A 94 -7.32 9.28 10.23
CA SER A 94 -8.54 8.61 9.76
C SER A 94 -8.31 7.74 8.52
N LEU A 95 -7.26 8.05 7.75
CA LEU A 95 -6.84 7.25 6.60
C LEU A 95 -6.39 5.84 7.03
N TYR A 96 -5.70 5.73 8.16
CA TYR A 96 -5.26 4.44 8.68
C TYR A 96 -6.45 3.61 9.19
N GLU A 97 -7.40 4.25 9.87
CA GLU A 97 -8.68 3.61 10.24
C GLU A 97 -9.37 3.03 9.01
N PHE A 98 -9.49 3.82 7.93
CA PHE A 98 -10.06 3.39 6.66
C PHE A 98 -9.32 2.20 6.02
N VAL A 99 -7.99 2.15 6.12
CA VAL A 99 -7.21 0.97 5.69
C VAL A 99 -7.57 -0.24 6.55
N THR A 100 -7.58 -0.09 7.87
CA THR A 100 -7.80 -1.22 8.81
C THR A 100 -9.24 -1.72 8.90
N ASP A 101 -10.21 -0.94 8.42
CA ASP A 101 -11.60 -1.39 8.28
C ASP A 101 -11.75 -2.48 7.21
N PHE A 102 -10.88 -2.48 6.20
CA PHE A 102 -10.85 -3.47 5.13
C PHE A 102 -9.73 -4.50 5.31
N TRP A 103 -8.53 -4.05 5.70
CA TRP A 103 -7.32 -4.87 5.81
C TRP A 103 -6.98 -5.24 7.25
N MET A 104 -6.44 -6.44 7.44
CA MET A 104 -5.77 -6.79 8.70
C MET A 104 -4.32 -6.29 8.66
N ASP A 105 -3.96 -5.38 9.57
CA ASP A 105 -2.56 -4.94 9.71
C ASP A 105 -1.70 -6.02 10.40
N LEU A 106 -0.90 -6.73 9.60
CA LEU A 106 0.06 -7.73 10.09
C LEU A 106 1.27 -7.12 10.81
N THR A 107 1.45 -5.80 10.74
CA THR A 107 2.58 -5.07 11.33
C THR A 107 2.25 -4.39 12.65
N GLU A 108 0.97 -4.30 13.03
CA GLU A 108 0.48 -3.52 14.19
C GLU A 108 1.26 -3.84 15.47
N GLU A 109 1.43 -5.14 15.77
CA GLU A 109 2.16 -5.59 16.96
C GLU A 109 3.64 -5.16 16.92
N SER A 110 4.27 -5.24 15.76
CA SER A 110 5.67 -4.83 15.59
C SER A 110 5.83 -3.32 15.76
N CYS A 111 4.91 -2.54 15.19
CA CYS A 111 4.85 -1.08 15.34
C CYS A 111 4.70 -0.68 16.81
N ARG A 112 3.76 -1.31 17.55
CA ARG A 112 3.55 -1.07 18.99
C ARG A 112 4.79 -1.37 19.84
N ARG A 113 5.58 -2.37 19.46
CA ARG A 113 6.78 -2.77 20.21
C ARG A 113 7.98 -1.85 19.99
N CYS A 114 8.13 -1.25 18.81
CA CYS A 114 9.32 -0.50 18.44
C CYS A 114 9.15 1.03 18.45
N ASP A 115 7.90 1.54 18.47
CA ASP A 115 7.58 2.97 18.33
C ASP A 115 8.23 3.61 17.08
N CYS A 116 8.46 2.80 16.05
CA CYS A 116 9.31 3.13 14.90
C CYS A 116 8.57 3.09 13.55
N GLY A 117 7.26 2.85 13.55
CA GLY A 117 6.46 2.58 12.36
C GLY A 117 6.81 1.23 11.69
N THR A 118 6.46 1.07 10.42
CA THR A 118 6.63 -0.16 9.62
C THR A 118 8.03 -0.32 9.01
N VAL A 119 9.02 0.44 9.46
CA VAL A 119 10.40 0.30 8.99
C VAL A 119 11.07 -0.89 9.69
N LEU A 120 10.93 -2.09 9.13
CA LEU A 120 11.71 -3.26 9.55
C LEU A 120 13.17 -3.09 9.10
N ASN A 121 13.94 -2.32 9.85
CA ASN A 121 15.37 -2.20 9.63
C ASN A 121 16.02 -3.56 9.99
N SER A 122 16.59 -4.25 8.99
CA SER A 122 17.10 -5.63 9.07
C SER A 122 18.25 -5.86 10.07
N ARG A 123 18.64 -4.84 10.86
CA ARG A 123 19.71 -4.92 11.85
C ARG A 123 19.31 -5.54 13.20
N ARG A 124 18.05 -5.91 13.43
CA ARG A 124 17.59 -6.48 14.72
C ARG A 124 17.33 -8.00 14.73
N PHE A 125 17.44 -8.70 13.61
CA PHE A 125 17.45 -10.18 13.61
C PHE A 125 18.89 -10.69 13.75
N GLY A 126 19.48 -10.42 14.91
CA GLY A 126 20.69 -11.10 15.36
C GLY A 126 20.35 -12.52 15.75
N ARG A 127 21.09 -13.48 15.17
CA ARG A 127 21.11 -14.89 15.58
C ARG A 127 21.55 -15.04 17.03
#